data_AF-A0A1G0KNQ0-F1
#
_entry.id   AF-A0A1G0KNQ0-F1
#
_cell.length_a   1.000
_cell.length_b   1.000
_cell.length_c   1.000
_cell.angle_alpha   90.00
_cell.angle_beta   90.00
_cell.angle_gamma   90.00
#
_symmetry.space_group_name_H-M   'P 1'
#
loop_
_entity.id
_entity.type
_entity.pdbx_description
1 polymer ?
#
loop_
_entity_poly.entity_id
_entity_poly.type
_entity_poly.pdbx_seq_one_letter_code
_entity_poly.pdbx_strand_id
1 'polypeptide(L)'
;MLLALLLPLPAAAGHTWAGVDICAANRQTLPPGLSPGQLPEPRSEGARLLQSYCTQCHNLPGPDRHSAIEWRELTGQMSLRMEVSHRFGGLHGKVDVMTPEEKTVLLAYLGRNAASPASVRPVPSGEPGNLWQALGLFLLLTLVGLVRWWRNSNRRCPSCAPR
;
A
#
# COMPACT_ATOMS: atom_id res chain seq x y z
N MET A 1 -7.25 43.85 -11.75
CA MET A 1 -6.51 42.85 -10.95
C MET A 1 -6.58 41.44 -11.55
N LEU A 2 -6.66 41.31 -12.88
CA LEU A 2 -6.79 40.05 -13.62
C LEU A 2 -5.44 39.35 -13.93
N LEU A 3 -4.33 39.87 -13.43
CA LEU A 3 -2.97 39.45 -13.81
C LEU A 3 -2.40 38.29 -12.96
N ALA A 4 -3.16 37.75 -12.01
CA ALA A 4 -2.70 36.68 -11.11
C ALA A 4 -2.92 35.26 -11.65
N LEU A 5 -3.68 35.09 -12.74
CA LEU A 5 -4.04 33.79 -13.32
C LEU A 5 -3.04 33.27 -14.38
N LEU A 6 -1.98 34.03 -14.69
CA LEU A 6 -0.99 33.70 -15.72
C LEU A 6 0.37 33.28 -15.15
N LEU A 7 0.50 33.22 -13.82
CA LEU A 7 1.72 32.68 -13.21
C LEU A 7 1.66 31.15 -13.26
N PRO A 8 2.70 30.48 -13.80
CA PRO A 8 2.80 29.03 -13.72
C PRO A 8 2.90 28.66 -12.24
N LEU A 9 1.82 28.10 -11.70
CA LEU A 9 1.89 27.40 -10.43
C LEU A 9 2.97 26.32 -10.62
N PRO A 10 4.00 26.24 -9.76
CA PRO A 10 4.93 25.14 -9.83
C PRO A 10 4.08 23.87 -9.69
N ALA A 11 4.05 23.08 -10.75
CA ALA A 11 3.62 21.70 -10.66
C ALA A 11 4.70 20.99 -9.84
N ALA A 12 4.63 21.17 -8.52
CA ALA A 12 5.24 20.25 -7.60
C ALA A 12 4.50 18.92 -7.82
N ALA A 13 5.01 18.11 -8.74
CA ALA A 13 4.74 16.68 -8.79
C ALA A 13 5.37 16.07 -7.52
N GLY A 14 4.69 16.33 -6.40
CA GLY A 14 5.12 16.04 -5.04
C GLY A 14 3.87 16.07 -4.17
N HIS A 15 2.85 15.32 -4.57
CA HIS A 15 1.82 14.88 -3.64
C HIS A 15 2.50 14.34 -2.39
N THR A 16 2.09 14.89 -1.26
CA THR A 16 2.50 14.49 0.07
C THR A 16 2.05 13.04 0.26
N TRP A 17 2.97 12.08 0.21
CA TRP A 17 2.78 10.89 1.03
C TRP A 17 2.99 11.42 2.46
N ALA A 18 1.89 11.89 3.06
CA ALA A 18 1.83 13.13 3.84
C ALA A 18 2.36 13.08 5.28
N GLY A 19 3.64 12.75 5.46
CA GLY A 19 4.16 12.54 6.83
C GLY A 19 3.35 11.49 7.59
N VAL A 20 2.68 10.59 6.85
CA VAL A 20 1.86 9.52 7.41
C VAL A 20 2.83 8.43 7.83
N ASP A 21 3.07 8.37 9.13
CA ASP A 21 3.76 7.24 9.74
C ASP A 21 2.99 5.95 9.43
N ILE A 22 3.53 5.16 8.49
CA ILE A 22 2.93 3.89 8.04
C ILE A 22 2.79 2.92 9.21
N CYS A 23 3.70 2.97 10.18
CA CYS A 23 3.64 2.15 11.37
C CYS A 23 2.53 2.61 12.32
N ALA A 24 2.31 3.92 12.45
CA ALA A 24 1.14 4.43 13.16
C ALA A 24 -0.18 4.02 12.46
N ALA A 25 -0.24 4.12 11.13
CA ALA A 25 -1.43 3.75 10.37
C ALA A 25 -1.76 2.25 10.44
N ASN A 26 -0.75 1.37 10.35
CA ASN A 26 -0.97 -0.07 10.36
C ASN A 26 -1.39 -0.63 11.72
N ARG A 27 -1.03 0.02 12.83
CA ARG A 27 -1.37 -0.44 14.19
C ARG A 27 -2.89 -0.46 14.45
N GLN A 28 -3.67 0.34 13.72
CA GLN A 28 -5.12 0.48 13.92
C GLN A 28 -5.96 -0.47 13.04
N THR A 29 -5.37 -1.12 12.04
CA THR A 29 -6.11 -1.81 10.97
C THR A 29 -6.10 -3.33 11.11
N LEU A 30 -5.21 -3.90 11.92
CA LEU A 30 -5.02 -5.35 12.04
C LEU A 30 -5.73 -5.92 13.29
N PRO A 31 -6.17 -7.21 13.25
CA PRO A 31 -6.84 -7.84 14.38
C PRO A 31 -5.97 -7.84 15.65
N PRO A 32 -6.56 -8.08 16.85
CA PRO A 32 -5.80 -8.17 18.09
C PRO A 32 -4.61 -9.11 17.94
N GLY A 33 -3.44 -8.67 18.41
CA GLY A 33 -2.23 -9.48 18.38
C GLY A 33 -2.22 -10.53 19.47
N LEU A 34 -1.36 -11.52 19.30
CA LEU A 34 -1.03 -12.46 20.37
C LEU A 34 -0.14 -11.79 21.41
N SER A 35 -0.17 -12.31 22.64
CA SER A 35 0.91 -12.05 23.59
C SER A 35 2.13 -12.93 23.24
N PRO A 36 3.37 -12.47 23.50
CA PRO A 36 4.58 -13.22 23.12
C PRO A 36 4.65 -14.65 23.70
N GLY A 37 4.11 -14.86 24.90
CA GLY A 37 4.08 -16.19 25.54
C GLY A 37 3.13 -17.19 24.87
N GLN A 38 2.24 -16.73 23.99
CA GLN A 38 1.33 -17.58 23.21
C GLN A 38 1.94 -18.06 21.88
N LEU A 39 3.11 -17.54 21.51
CA LEU A 39 3.80 -18.02 20.32
C LEU A 39 4.26 -19.48 20.52
N PRO A 40 4.21 -20.32 19.47
CA PRO A 40 4.90 -21.60 19.47
C PRO A 40 6.40 -21.40 19.72
N GLU A 41 7.03 -22.26 20.52
CA GLU A 41 8.46 -22.15 20.85
C GLU A 41 8.86 -20.70 21.23
N PRO A 42 8.25 -20.07 22.24
CA PRO A 42 8.32 -18.62 22.46
C PRO A 42 9.73 -18.12 22.85
N ARG A 43 10.63 -19.05 23.19
CA ARG A 43 12.04 -18.76 23.50
C ARG A 43 12.99 -19.02 22.32
N SER A 44 12.48 -19.50 21.19
CA SER A 44 13.26 -19.71 19.99
C SER A 44 13.71 -18.38 19.39
N GLU A 45 14.79 -18.41 18.63
CA GLU A 45 15.28 -17.21 17.94
C GLU A 45 14.25 -16.67 16.95
N GLY A 46 13.57 -17.54 16.20
CA GLY A 46 12.52 -17.13 15.27
C GLY A 46 11.33 -16.43 15.95
N ALA A 47 10.91 -16.89 17.14
CA ALA A 47 9.87 -16.23 17.92
C ALA A 47 10.30 -14.84 18.41
N ARG A 48 11.57 -14.70 18.83
CA ARG A 48 12.15 -13.40 19.21
C ARG A 48 12.21 -12.44 18.03
N LEU A 49 12.67 -12.90 16.86
CA LEU A 49 12.70 -12.09 15.65
C LEU A 49 11.30 -11.66 15.20
N LEU A 50 10.31 -12.57 15.28
CA LEU A 50 8.92 -12.25 15.00
C LEU A 50 8.40 -11.15 15.93
N GLN A 51 8.69 -11.25 17.23
CA GLN A 51 8.35 -10.22 18.20
C GLN A 51 9.05 -8.89 17.88
N SER A 52 10.36 -8.89 17.67
CA SER A 52 11.14 -7.67 17.47
C SER A 52 10.72 -6.92 16.21
N TYR A 53 10.62 -7.61 15.07
CA TYR A 53 10.43 -6.94 13.78
C TYR A 53 8.96 -6.70 13.42
N CYS A 54 8.07 -7.67 13.66
CA CYS A 54 6.67 -7.53 13.25
C CYS A 54 5.84 -6.65 14.18
N THR A 55 6.33 -6.34 15.38
CA THR A 55 5.62 -5.45 16.32
C THR A 55 5.99 -3.98 16.22
N GLN A 56 6.99 -3.65 15.39
CA GLN A 56 7.40 -2.26 15.15
C GLN A 56 6.23 -1.41 14.63
N CYS A 57 5.40 -2.00 13.76
CA CYS A 57 4.39 -1.28 13.00
C CYS A 57 2.96 -1.76 13.23
N HIS A 58 2.75 -2.94 13.83
CA HIS A 58 1.41 -3.44 14.13
C HIS A 58 1.43 -4.47 15.25
N ASN A 59 0.27 -5.03 15.59
CA ASN A 59 0.17 -6.06 16.61
C ASN A 59 0.89 -7.35 16.20
N LEU A 60 1.39 -8.11 17.18
CA LEU A 60 2.09 -9.39 16.97
C LEU A 60 1.19 -10.40 16.25
N PRO A 61 1.51 -10.80 15.02
CA PRO A 61 0.70 -11.80 14.32
C PRO A 61 0.98 -13.21 14.85
N GLY A 62 -0.04 -14.06 14.85
CA GLY A 62 0.14 -15.50 15.03
C GLY A 62 0.70 -16.16 13.77
N PRO A 63 1.67 -17.09 13.88
CA PRO A 63 2.25 -17.77 12.73
C PRO A 63 1.23 -18.69 12.01
N ASP A 64 0.17 -19.09 12.69
CA ASP A 64 -0.92 -19.93 12.18
C ASP A 64 -1.95 -19.18 11.31
N ARG A 65 -1.76 -17.87 11.07
CA ARG A 65 -2.70 -17.05 10.28
C ARG A 65 -2.54 -17.15 8.77
N HIS A 66 -1.36 -17.55 8.30
CA HIS A 66 -1.05 -17.69 6.89
C HIS A 66 -0.33 -19.01 6.62
N SER A 67 -0.47 -19.52 5.40
CA SER A 67 0.34 -20.64 4.92
C SER A 67 1.82 -20.26 4.83
N ALA A 68 2.70 -21.26 4.79
CA ALA A 68 4.13 -21.04 4.63
C ALA A 68 4.48 -20.29 3.32
N ILE A 69 3.66 -20.46 2.27
CA ILE A 69 3.85 -19.75 0.99
C ILE A 69 3.53 -18.27 1.16
N GLU A 70 2.37 -17.95 1.72
CA GLU A 70 1.95 -16.57 2.00
C GLU A 70 2.93 -15.87 2.94
N TRP A 71 3.42 -16.55 3.98
CA TRP A 71 4.42 -15.97 4.88
C TRP A 71 5.71 -15.55 4.17
N ARG A 72 6.18 -16.33 3.19
CA ARG A 72 7.36 -15.95 2.39
C ARG A 72 7.11 -14.66 1.62
N GLU A 73 5.94 -14.53 1.01
CA GLU A 73 5.57 -13.34 0.26
C GLU A 73 5.39 -12.12 1.18
N LEU A 74 4.57 -12.24 2.22
CA LEU A 74 4.25 -11.16 3.15
C LEU A 74 5.48 -10.66 3.90
N THR A 75 6.33 -11.56 4.38
CA THR A 75 7.60 -11.18 5.05
C THR A 75 8.56 -10.53 4.07
N GLY A 76 8.55 -10.95 2.79
CA GLY A 76 9.29 -10.30 1.72
C GLY A 76 8.86 -8.84 1.50
N GLN A 77 7.55 -8.62 1.39
CA GLN A 77 6.98 -7.27 1.25
C GLN A 77 7.25 -6.41 2.50
N MET A 78 7.12 -6.99 3.70
CA MET A 78 7.41 -6.32 4.96
C MET A 78 8.86 -5.85 5.03
N SER A 79 9.82 -6.74 4.75
CA SER A 79 11.26 -6.43 4.70
C SER A 79 11.56 -5.24 3.79
N LEU A 80 11.00 -5.23 2.57
CA LEU A 80 11.20 -4.13 1.63
C LEU A 80 10.63 -2.80 2.17
N ARG A 81 9.44 -2.85 2.80
CA ARG A 81 8.85 -1.65 3.41
C ARG A 81 9.70 -1.13 4.57
N MET A 82 10.28 -2.02 5.38
CA MET A 82 11.20 -1.65 6.45
C MET A 82 12.47 -1.01 5.90
N GLU A 83 13.08 -1.58 4.87
CA GLU A 83 14.27 -1.03 4.20
C GLU A 83 14.02 0.38 3.63
N VAL A 84 12.90 0.56 2.92
CA VAL A 84 12.49 1.87 2.39
C VAL A 84 12.26 2.85 3.54
N SER A 85 11.53 2.44 4.58
CA SER A 85 11.24 3.31 5.72
C SER A 85 12.52 3.73 6.46
N HIS A 86 13.44 2.79 6.68
CA HIS A 86 14.75 3.05 7.28
C HIS A 86 15.57 4.03 6.43
N ARG A 87 15.62 3.85 5.10
CA ARG A 87 16.36 4.72 4.19
C ARG A 87 15.84 6.15 4.16
N PHE A 88 14.52 6.32 4.22
CA PHE A 88 13.88 7.64 4.08
C PHE A 88 13.48 8.29 5.42
N GLY A 89 13.78 7.66 6.56
CA GLY A 89 14.12 8.27 7.86
C GLY A 89 13.19 9.33 8.48
N GLY A 90 12.02 9.60 7.92
CA GLY A 90 11.15 10.70 8.34
C GLY A 90 9.74 10.69 7.76
N LEU A 91 9.47 9.89 6.72
CA LEU A 91 8.12 9.76 6.16
C LEU A 91 7.32 8.61 6.77
N HIS A 92 7.97 7.53 7.25
CA HIS A 92 7.30 6.27 7.66
C HIS A 92 7.70 5.74 9.06
N GLY A 93 8.33 6.57 9.90
CA GLY A 93 8.81 6.19 11.23
C GLY A 93 10.24 5.61 11.25
N LYS A 94 10.85 5.52 12.46
CA LYS A 94 12.13 4.82 12.66
C LYS A 94 11.86 3.33 12.80
N VAL A 95 12.44 2.55 11.90
CA VAL A 95 12.23 1.09 11.82
C VAL A 95 13.58 0.41 11.66
N ASP A 96 13.82 -0.61 12.48
CA ASP A 96 14.97 -1.50 12.38
C ASP A 96 14.78 -2.49 11.23
N VAL A 97 15.86 -2.80 10.52
CA VAL A 97 15.85 -3.69 9.35
C VAL A 97 16.46 -5.05 9.73
N MET A 98 15.84 -6.13 9.26
CA MET A 98 16.39 -7.50 9.40
C MET A 98 17.58 -7.71 8.49
N THR A 99 18.61 -8.38 8.99
CA THR A 99 19.64 -8.98 8.15
C THR A 99 19.07 -10.13 7.30
N PRO A 100 19.74 -10.50 6.18
CA PRO A 100 19.34 -11.67 5.39
C PRO A 100 19.29 -12.97 6.21
N GLU A 101 20.20 -13.13 7.16
CA GLU A 101 20.30 -14.30 8.05
C GLU A 101 19.11 -14.35 9.01
N GLU A 102 18.79 -13.22 9.67
CA GLU A 102 17.62 -13.11 10.56
C GLU A 102 16.31 -13.36 9.79
N LYS A 103 16.19 -12.81 8.57
CA LYS A 103 15.03 -13.07 7.71
C LYS A 103 14.88 -14.56 7.40
N THR A 104 15.99 -15.25 7.17
CA THR A 104 15.99 -16.70 6.92
C THR A 104 15.53 -17.47 8.16
N VAL A 105 16.01 -17.12 9.35
CA VAL A 105 15.58 -17.73 10.62
C VAL A 105 14.09 -17.48 10.88
N LEU A 106 13.62 -16.24 10.65
CA LEU A 106 12.21 -15.87 10.79
C LEU A 106 11.32 -16.67 9.84
N LEU A 107 11.69 -16.76 8.56
CA LEU A 107 10.93 -17.52 7.56
C LEU A 107 10.89 -19.02 7.89
N ALA A 108 11.98 -19.58 8.40
CA ALA A 108 12.00 -20.97 8.84
C ALA A 108 11.04 -21.20 10.03
N TYR A 109 11.00 -20.27 10.98
CA TYR A 109 10.07 -20.34 12.13
C TYR A 109 8.61 -20.20 11.70
N LEU A 110 8.30 -19.20 10.85
CA LEU A 110 6.96 -18.99 10.32
C LEU A 110 6.50 -20.19 9.50
N GLY A 111 7.38 -20.76 8.67
CA GLY A 111 7.06 -21.94 7.84
C GLY A 111 6.74 -23.18 8.67
N ARG A 112 7.49 -23.44 9.76
CA ARG A 112 7.21 -24.58 10.67
C ARG A 112 5.91 -24.43 11.45
N ASN A 113 5.51 -23.20 11.74
CA ASN A 113 4.35 -22.88 12.58
C ASN A 113 3.17 -22.31 11.76
N ALA A 114 3.23 -22.43 10.42
CA ALA A 114 2.25 -21.89 9.51
C ALA A 114 0.89 -22.57 9.62
N ALA A 115 -0.15 -21.90 9.11
CA ALA A 115 -1.44 -22.52 8.88
C ALA A 115 -1.27 -23.76 8.00
N SER A 116 -1.91 -24.87 8.38
CA SER A 116 -2.03 -26.03 7.50
C SER A 116 -2.81 -25.64 6.23
N PRO A 117 -2.54 -26.25 5.06
CA PRO A 117 -3.34 -26.02 3.86
C PRO A 117 -4.85 -26.24 4.08
N ALA A 118 -5.22 -27.13 5.00
CA ALA A 118 -6.60 -27.41 5.38
C ALA A 118 -7.27 -26.28 6.19
N SER A 119 -6.51 -25.38 6.83
CA SER A 119 -7.04 -24.28 7.65
C SER A 119 -7.13 -22.94 6.91
N VAL A 120 -6.52 -22.83 5.72
CA VAL A 120 -6.60 -21.62 4.89
C VAL A 120 -7.90 -21.63 4.10
N ARG A 121 -8.82 -20.72 4.41
CA ARG A 121 -10.00 -20.52 3.55
C ARG A 121 -9.54 -19.93 2.22
N PRO A 122 -10.04 -20.42 1.07
CA PRO A 122 -9.77 -19.79 -0.22
C PRO A 122 -10.17 -18.32 -0.18
N VAL A 123 -9.26 -17.42 -0.53
CA VAL A 123 -9.62 -16.02 -0.82
C VAL A 123 -10.43 -16.05 -2.12
N PRO A 124 -11.67 -15.53 -2.13
CA PRO A 124 -12.41 -15.40 -3.38
C PRO A 124 -11.58 -14.49 -4.29
N SER A 125 -11.15 -15.01 -5.44
CA SER A 125 -10.55 -14.20 -6.49
C SER A 125 -11.56 -13.11 -6.82
N GLY A 126 -11.23 -11.85 -6.53
CA GLY A 126 -12.11 -10.73 -6.82
C GLY A 126 -12.57 -10.84 -8.27
N GLU A 127 -13.88 -10.88 -8.47
CA GLU A 127 -14.50 -10.86 -9.80
C GLU A 127 -13.80 -9.79 -10.64
N PRO A 128 -13.33 -10.09 -11.86
CA PRO A 128 -12.72 -9.07 -12.71
C PRO A 128 -13.76 -7.96 -12.90
N GLY A 129 -13.56 -6.84 -12.21
CA GLY A 129 -14.40 -5.67 -12.33
C GLY A 129 -14.58 -5.39 -13.81
N ASN A 130 -15.84 -5.43 -14.25
CA ASN A 130 -16.19 -5.44 -15.66
C ASN A 130 -15.57 -4.23 -16.38
N LEU A 131 -14.48 -4.50 -17.09
CA LEU A 131 -13.73 -3.52 -17.86
C LEU A 131 -14.64 -2.65 -18.75
N TRP A 132 -15.77 -3.21 -19.18
CA TRP A 132 -16.85 -2.54 -19.91
C TRP A 132 -17.52 -1.37 -19.16
N GLN A 133 -17.75 -1.44 -17.85
CA GLN A 133 -18.32 -0.32 -17.10
C GLN A 133 -17.30 0.83 -16.99
N ALA A 134 -16.04 0.50 -16.70
CA ALA A 134 -14.96 1.48 -16.61
C ALA A 134 -14.72 2.17 -17.97
N LEU A 135 -14.65 1.40 -19.06
CA LEU A 135 -14.52 1.94 -20.41
C LEU A 135 -15.76 2.76 -20.83
N GLY A 136 -16.96 2.32 -20.47
CA GLY A 136 -18.20 3.04 -20.76
C GLY A 136 -18.25 4.42 -20.10
N LEU A 137 -17.86 4.51 -18.82
CA LEU A 137 -17.79 5.79 -18.10
C LEU A 137 -16.73 6.72 -18.71
N PHE A 138 -15.56 6.20 -19.07
CA PHE A 138 -14.51 6.98 -19.69
C PHE A 138 -14.91 7.53 -21.07
N LEU A 139 -15.50 6.69 -21.93
CA LEU A 139 -15.99 7.09 -23.26
C LEU A 139 -17.11 8.14 -23.15
N LEU A 140 -18.02 8.00 -22.19
CA LEU A 140 -19.08 8.97 -21.97
C LEU A 140 -18.52 10.34 -21.57
N LEU A 141 -17.57 10.38 -20.63
CA LEU A 141 -16.97 11.64 -20.15
C LEU A 141 -16.16 12.34 -21.24
N THR A 142 -15.38 11.58 -22.01
CA THR A 142 -14.62 12.13 -23.15
C THR A 142 -15.54 12.70 -24.22
N LEU A 143 -16.62 12.00 -24.56
CA LEU A 143 -17.62 12.48 -25.52
C LEU A 143 -18.32 13.76 -25.04
N VAL A 144 -18.71 13.84 -23.76
CA VAL A 144 -19.27 15.07 -23.17
C VAL A 144 -18.28 16.22 -23.22
N GLY A 145 -17.00 15.96 -22.95
CA GLY A 145 -15.92 16.96 -23.07
C GLY A 145 -15.78 17.51 -24.49
N LEU A 146 -15.72 16.61 -25.48
CA LEU A 146 -15.65 16.94 -26.91
C LEU A 146 -16.85 17.77 -27.38
N VAL A 147 -18.07 17.39 -27.00
CA VAL A 147 -19.29 18.12 -27.35
C VAL A 147 -19.30 19.52 -26.73
N ARG A 148 -18.90 19.65 -25.46
CA ARG A 148 -18.81 20.95 -24.78
C ARG A 148 -17.76 21.86 -25.43
N TRP A 149 -16.61 21.29 -25.78
CA TRP A 149 -15.55 22.01 -26.49
C TRP A 149 -16.02 22.48 -27.86
N TRP A 150 -16.59 21.60 -28.69
CA TRP A 150 -17.09 21.94 -30.02
C TRP A 150 -18.17 23.03 -29.99
N ARG A 151 -19.13 22.93 -29.07
CA ARG A 151 -20.18 23.92 -28.89
C ARG A 151 -19.63 25.28 -28.44
N ASN A 152 -18.52 25.31 -27.71
CA ASN A 152 -17.87 26.54 -27.28
C ASN A 152 -16.99 27.15 -28.39
N SER A 153 -16.30 26.30 -29.16
CA SER A 153 -15.49 26.71 -30.32
C SER A 153 -16.36 27.33 -31.42
N ASN A 154 -17.55 26.77 -31.68
CA ASN A 154 -18.50 27.31 -32.65
C ASN A 154 -19.29 28.54 -32.17
N ARG A 155 -19.14 28.94 -30.89
CA ARG A 155 -19.70 30.19 -30.35
C ARG A 155 -18.77 31.40 -30.47
N ARG A 156 -17.54 31.22 -30.98
CA ARG A 156 -16.64 32.34 -31.28
C ARG A 156 -17.06 32.97 -32.62
N CYS A 157 -17.52 34.23 -32.55
CA CYS A 157 -18.19 34.97 -33.61
C CYS A 157 -17.48 35.00 -34.98
N PRO A 158 -18.24 34.93 -36.10
CA PRO A 158 -17.73 35.16 -37.46
C PRO A 158 -17.52 36.65 -37.83
N SER A 159 -17.57 37.59 -36.87
CA SER A 159 -17.59 39.04 -37.14
C SER A 159 -16.30 39.79 -36.84
N CYS A 160 -15.20 39.11 -36.50
CA CYS A 160 -13.91 39.77 -36.30
C CYS A 160 -13.10 39.79 -37.60
N ALA A 161 -13.47 40.67 -38.54
CA ALA A 161 -12.59 41.08 -39.63
C ALA A 161 -11.73 42.27 -39.15
N PRO A 162 -10.40 42.23 -39.31
CA PRO A 162 -9.56 43.39 -39.03
C PRO A 162 -9.82 44.46 -40.10
N ARG A 163 -10.07 45.70 -39.65
CA ARG A 163 -10.00 46.90 -40.49
C ARG A 163 -8.55 47.30 -40.69
#